data_AF-A0A327ZK28-F1
#
_entry.id   AF-A0A327ZK28-F1
#
_cell.length_a   1.000
_cell.length_b   1.000
_cell.length_c   1.000
_cell.angle_alpha   90.00
_cell.angle_beta   90.00
_cell.angle_gamma   90.00
#
_symmetry.space_group_name_H-M   'P 1'
#
loop_
_entity.id
_entity.type
_entity.pdbx_description
1 polymer ?
#
loop_
_entity_poly.entity_id
_entity_poly.type
_entity_poly.pdbx_seq_one_letter_code
_entity_poly.pdbx_strand_id
1 'polypeptide(L)'
;MDYPIVLAVEDFVPVILGSTGFALLSRTAPTPRAQQAGLAGAILIGLGGVSKCIWKLAYSAEIGDWTLFEQALFPLMAAGATLLAWALAVTVRHGRRTHAWPFALAFALCVAGAIFGQSLNPLFVAATLGVTAVSVLGAIIAARYQQWWAVSLYVLGLVLVMGLVPLRGSDSHHTLAFQWLEQGINTSAQAALLAAAWLTLRATRRASLKQATVGASQ
;
A
#
# COMPACT_ATOMS: atom_id res chain seq x y z
N MET A 1 -2.85 16.57 23.79
CA MET A 1 -1.49 16.15 23.40
C MET A 1 -1.17 16.93 22.15
N ASP A 2 -0.14 17.76 22.19
CA ASP A 2 0.14 18.69 21.09
C ASP A 2 0.86 17.91 19.98
N TYR A 3 0.10 17.34 19.05
CA TYR A 3 0.67 16.78 17.83
C TYR A 3 1.12 17.95 16.95
N PRO A 4 2.43 18.11 16.69
CA PRO A 4 2.92 19.28 15.96
C PRO A 4 2.43 19.31 14.51
N ILE A 5 2.07 20.51 14.03
CA ILE A 5 1.69 20.74 12.62
C ILE A 5 2.76 20.19 11.67
N VAL A 6 4.05 20.33 12.02
CA VAL A 6 5.16 19.81 11.21
C VAL A 6 5.10 18.28 11.04
N LEU A 7 4.70 17.53 12.07
CA LEU A 7 4.52 16.09 11.99
C LEU A 7 3.28 15.71 11.17
N ALA A 8 2.23 16.53 11.21
CA ALA A 8 1.04 16.35 10.36
C ALA A 8 1.36 16.58 8.87
N VAL A 9 2.24 17.53 8.57
CA VAL A 9 2.72 17.76 7.20
C VAL A 9 3.64 16.62 6.75
N GLU A 10 4.54 16.13 7.62
CA GLU A 10 5.43 15.00 7.30
C GLU A 10 4.64 13.73 6.95
N ASP A 11 3.47 13.49 7.55
CA ASP A 11 2.61 12.34 7.21
C ASP A 11 2.22 12.27 5.72
N PHE A 12 2.22 13.39 4.98
CA PHE A 12 1.95 13.38 3.54
C PHE A 12 3.07 12.71 2.74
N VAL A 13 4.32 12.77 3.20
CA VAL A 13 5.48 12.19 2.51
C VAL A 13 5.33 10.68 2.31
N PRO A 14 5.15 9.84 3.36
CA PRO A 14 4.96 8.40 3.17
C PRO A 14 3.71 8.08 2.34
N VAL A 15 2.65 8.88 2.45
CA VAL A 15 1.43 8.68 1.65
C VAL A 15 1.70 8.87 0.16
N ILE A 16 2.42 9.91 -0.23
CA ILE A 16 2.79 10.18 -1.63
C ILE A 16 3.72 9.07 -2.15
N LEU A 17 4.74 8.70 -1.37
CA LEU A 17 5.68 7.64 -1.74
C LEU A 17 4.98 6.30 -1.94
N GLY A 18 4.17 5.89 -0.95
CA GLY A 18 3.45 4.61 -0.98
C GLY A 18 2.44 4.55 -2.12
N SER A 19 1.61 5.58 -2.27
CA SER A 19 0.61 5.66 -3.35
C SER A 19 1.24 5.62 -4.74
N THR A 20 2.39 6.29 -4.91
CA THR A 20 3.15 6.25 -6.16
C THR A 20 3.71 4.85 -6.40
N GLY A 21 4.26 4.18 -5.37
CA GLY A 21 4.73 2.80 -5.46
C GLY A 21 3.63 1.83 -5.88
N PHE A 22 2.44 1.94 -5.27
CA PHE A 22 1.26 1.16 -5.65
C PHE A 22 0.80 1.44 -7.09
N ALA A 23 0.81 2.70 -7.52
CA ALA A 23 0.46 3.07 -8.88
C ALA A 23 1.46 2.51 -9.91
N LEU A 24 2.76 2.47 -9.58
CA LEU A 24 3.76 1.82 -10.43
C LEU A 24 3.56 0.30 -10.52
N LEU A 25 3.25 -0.35 -9.40
CA LEU A 25 2.92 -1.78 -9.36
C LEU A 25 1.69 -2.13 -10.20
N SER A 26 0.67 -1.27 -10.24
CA SER A 26 -0.50 -1.50 -11.09
C SER A 26 -0.16 -1.70 -12.57
N ARG A 27 0.92 -1.04 -13.04
CA ARG A 27 1.40 -1.07 -14.42
C ARG A 27 2.13 -2.37 -14.79
N THR A 28 2.36 -3.27 -13.83
CA THR A 28 2.91 -4.61 -14.13
C THR A 28 1.82 -5.59 -14.58
N ALA A 29 0.55 -5.23 -14.42
CA ALA A 29 -0.57 -6.08 -14.77
C ALA A 29 -0.63 -6.37 -16.29
N PRO A 30 -0.80 -7.63 -16.71
CA PRO A 30 -0.71 -8.02 -18.12
C PRO A 30 -1.97 -7.69 -18.93
N THR A 31 -3.07 -7.28 -18.29
CA THR A 31 -4.33 -6.95 -18.97
C THR A 31 -4.80 -5.54 -18.60
N PRO A 32 -5.46 -4.81 -19.52
CA PRO A 32 -5.96 -3.46 -19.24
C PRO A 32 -6.90 -3.40 -18.04
N ARG A 33 -7.79 -4.40 -17.90
CA ARG A 33 -8.74 -4.48 -16.78
C ARG A 33 -8.04 -4.63 -15.43
N ALA A 34 -7.02 -5.49 -15.35
CA ALA A 34 -6.24 -5.66 -14.13
C ALA A 34 -5.42 -4.40 -13.80
N GLN A 35 -4.83 -3.76 -14.82
CA GLN A 35 -4.09 -2.50 -14.64
C GLN A 35 -4.99 -1.38 -14.12
N GLN A 36 -6.18 -1.21 -14.70
CA GLN A 36 -7.17 -0.21 -14.25
C GLN A 36 -7.63 -0.47 -12.82
N ALA A 37 -7.93 -1.72 -12.46
CA ALA A 37 -8.29 -2.08 -11.09
C ALA A 37 -7.14 -1.82 -10.11
N GLY A 38 -5.91 -2.16 -10.49
CA GLY A 38 -4.73 -1.87 -9.66
C GLY A 38 -4.51 -0.37 -9.46
N LEU A 39 -4.73 0.44 -10.51
CA LEU A 39 -4.61 1.89 -10.42
C LEU A 39 -5.71 2.50 -9.54
N ALA A 40 -6.96 2.06 -9.73
CA ALA A 40 -8.06 2.44 -8.83
C ALA A 40 -7.75 2.06 -7.38
N GLY A 41 -7.16 0.88 -7.17
CA GLY A 41 -6.71 0.44 -5.86
C GLY A 41 -5.65 1.34 -5.24
N ALA A 42 -4.63 1.73 -6.02
CA ALA A 42 -3.60 2.67 -5.57
C ALA A 42 -4.19 4.05 -5.22
N ILE A 43 -5.14 4.54 -6.01
CA ILE A 43 -5.85 5.81 -5.74
C ILE A 43 -6.63 5.72 -4.43
N LEU A 44 -7.38 4.63 -4.20
CA LEU A 44 -8.13 4.45 -2.95
C LEU A 44 -7.21 4.41 -1.73
N ILE A 45 -6.09 3.70 -1.79
CA ILE A 45 -5.09 3.70 -0.70
C ILE A 45 -4.58 5.12 -0.43
N GLY A 46 -4.23 5.85 -1.49
CA GLY A 46 -3.76 7.23 -1.37
C GLY A 46 -4.80 8.18 -0.78
N LEU A 47 -6.06 8.08 -1.21
CA LEU A 47 -7.17 8.85 -0.64
C LEU A 47 -7.39 8.54 0.84
N GLY A 48 -7.25 7.28 1.25
CA GLY A 48 -7.28 6.89 2.66
C GLY A 48 -6.15 7.55 3.46
N GLY A 49 -4.93 7.51 2.94
CA GLY A 49 -3.77 8.17 3.54
C GLY A 49 -3.94 9.69 3.66
N VAL A 50 -4.28 10.35 2.55
CA VAL A 50 -4.51 11.80 2.50
C VAL A 50 -5.62 12.22 3.46
N SER A 51 -6.72 11.46 3.53
CA SER A 51 -7.79 11.73 4.49
C SER A 51 -7.27 11.78 5.93
N LYS A 52 -6.45 10.79 6.31
CA LYS A 52 -5.85 10.78 7.65
C LYS A 52 -4.90 11.95 7.89
N CYS A 53 -4.09 12.33 6.90
CA CYS A 53 -3.22 13.49 7.03
C CYS A 53 -4.00 14.80 7.18
N ILE A 54 -5.10 14.97 6.44
CA ILE A 54 -6.01 16.12 6.56
C ILE A 54 -6.61 16.17 7.97
N TRP A 55 -7.09 15.05 8.50
CA TRP A 55 -7.59 14.99 9.87
C TRP A 55 -6.53 15.40 10.90
N LYS A 56 -5.33 14.81 10.83
CA LYS A 56 -4.23 15.14 11.74
C LYS A 56 -3.86 16.62 11.66
N LEU A 57 -3.84 17.20 10.45
CA LEU A 57 -3.53 18.61 10.25
C LEU A 57 -4.60 19.51 10.87
N ALA A 58 -5.88 19.25 10.59
CA ALA A 58 -7.00 20.00 11.16
C ALA A 58 -7.04 19.92 12.69
N TYR A 59 -6.77 18.73 13.24
CA TYR A 59 -6.66 18.51 14.68
C TYR A 59 -5.48 19.29 15.29
N SER A 60 -4.29 19.21 14.69
CA SER A 60 -3.08 19.91 15.15
C SER A 60 -3.16 21.44 15.05
N ALA A 61 -3.98 21.95 14.13
CA ALA A 61 -4.18 23.37 13.92
C ALA A 61 -5.38 23.92 14.72
N GLU A 62 -5.99 23.12 15.60
CA GLU A 62 -7.17 23.47 16.40
C GLU A 62 -8.38 23.94 15.55
N ILE A 63 -8.44 23.51 14.28
CA ILE A 63 -9.54 23.84 13.35
C ILE A 63 -10.76 22.97 13.63
N GLY A 64 -10.55 21.72 14.04
CA GLY A 64 -11.61 20.81 14.44
C GLY A 64 -11.23 19.33 14.36
N ASP A 65 -12.04 18.48 14.99
CA ASP A 65 -11.88 17.03 15.00
C ASP A 65 -12.80 16.38 13.95
N TRP A 66 -12.29 16.24 12.73
CA TRP A 66 -13.05 15.66 11.61
C TRP A 66 -12.93 14.14 11.58
N THR A 67 -13.50 13.46 12.57
CA THR A 67 -13.41 12.00 12.77
C THR A 67 -13.78 11.16 11.54
N LEU A 68 -14.62 11.66 10.63
CA LEU A 68 -14.91 10.98 9.37
C LEU A 68 -13.64 10.76 8.52
N PHE A 69 -12.74 11.74 8.47
CA PHE A 69 -11.49 11.65 7.71
C PHE A 69 -10.49 10.68 8.35
N GLU A 70 -10.48 10.58 9.68
CA GLU A 70 -9.71 9.58 10.42
C GLU A 70 -10.21 8.16 10.08
N GLN A 71 -11.52 7.96 10.16
CA GLN A 71 -12.18 6.66 9.97
C GLN A 71 -12.15 6.19 8.50
N ALA A 72 -11.99 7.11 7.53
CA ALA A 72 -11.92 6.79 6.12
C ALA A 72 -10.68 5.98 5.72
N LEU A 73 -9.59 6.01 6.51
CA LEU A 73 -8.33 5.33 6.16
C LEU A 73 -8.53 3.84 5.88
N PHE A 74 -9.08 3.09 6.84
CA PHE A 74 -9.12 1.63 6.76
C PHE A 74 -10.08 1.10 5.70
N PRO A 75 -11.32 1.62 5.55
CA PRO A 75 -12.21 1.22 4.47
C PRO A 75 -11.58 1.44 3.08
N LEU A 76 -11.00 2.62 2.84
CA LEU A 76 -10.39 2.96 1.56
C LEU A 76 -9.13 2.13 1.28
N MET A 77 -8.26 1.97 2.28
CA MET A 77 -7.05 1.18 2.15
C MET A 77 -7.35 -0.31 1.96
N ALA A 78 -8.33 -0.88 2.66
CA ALA A 78 -8.75 -2.28 2.49
C ALA A 78 -9.33 -2.53 1.09
N ALA A 79 -10.23 -1.66 0.62
CA ALA A 79 -10.80 -1.75 -0.72
C ALA A 79 -9.69 -1.61 -1.78
N GLY A 80 -8.80 -0.64 -1.62
CA GLY A 80 -7.74 -0.39 -2.57
C GLY A 80 -6.70 -1.50 -2.64
N ALA A 81 -6.29 -2.02 -1.47
CA ALA A 81 -5.37 -3.15 -1.40
C ALA A 81 -5.97 -4.43 -2.00
N THR A 82 -7.28 -4.64 -1.84
CA THR A 82 -8.00 -5.77 -2.46
C THR A 82 -7.92 -5.72 -3.99
N LEU A 83 -8.21 -4.56 -4.59
CA LEU A 83 -8.14 -4.38 -6.05
C LEU A 83 -6.72 -4.55 -6.58
N LEU A 84 -5.74 -3.97 -5.89
CA LEU A 84 -4.34 -4.06 -6.30
C LEU A 84 -3.77 -5.47 -6.13
N ALA A 85 -4.10 -6.16 -5.03
CA ALA A 85 -3.71 -7.55 -4.82
C ALA A 85 -4.27 -8.46 -5.93
N TRP A 86 -5.52 -8.27 -6.33
CA TRP A 86 -6.09 -9.00 -7.47
C TRP A 86 -5.32 -8.72 -8.77
N ALA A 87 -5.02 -7.46 -9.07
CA ALA A 87 -4.25 -7.08 -10.27
C ALA A 87 -2.86 -7.75 -10.30
N LEU A 88 -2.18 -7.79 -9.15
CA LEU A 88 -0.88 -8.45 -9.01
C LEU A 88 -1.00 -9.98 -9.07
N ALA A 89 -2.08 -10.57 -8.53
CA ALA A 89 -2.35 -12.00 -8.66
C ALA A 89 -2.53 -12.43 -10.12
N VAL A 90 -3.21 -11.63 -10.94
CA VAL A 90 -3.30 -11.83 -12.40
C VAL A 90 -1.90 -11.83 -13.04
N THR A 91 -1.01 -10.93 -12.59
CA THR A 91 0.39 -10.85 -13.05
C THR A 91 1.18 -12.11 -12.67
N VAL A 92 1.09 -12.54 -11.42
CA VAL A 92 1.71 -13.77 -10.89
C VAL A 92 1.17 -15.02 -11.62
N ARG A 93 -0.04 -14.97 -12.16
CA ARG A 93 -0.60 -16.06 -12.97
C ARG A 93 -0.36 -15.90 -14.48
N HIS A 94 0.52 -14.98 -14.90
CA HIS A 94 0.82 -14.71 -16.32
C HIS A 94 -0.44 -14.43 -17.16
N GLY A 95 -1.40 -13.69 -16.60
CA GLY A 95 -2.65 -13.39 -17.30
C GLY A 95 -3.64 -14.55 -17.39
N ARG A 96 -3.32 -15.74 -16.84
CA ARG A 96 -4.29 -16.82 -16.71
C ARG A 96 -5.50 -16.36 -15.90
N ARG A 97 -6.67 -16.94 -16.21
CA ARG A 97 -7.95 -16.58 -15.61
C ARG A 97 -7.85 -16.58 -14.09
N THR A 98 -7.89 -15.39 -13.51
CA THR A 98 -7.83 -15.14 -12.07
C THR A 98 -9.09 -14.40 -11.69
N HIS A 99 -10.01 -15.12 -11.05
CA HIS A 99 -11.30 -14.55 -10.71
C HIS A 99 -11.16 -13.51 -9.60
N ALA A 100 -11.89 -12.40 -9.72
CA ALA A 100 -11.90 -11.34 -8.71
C ALA A 100 -12.77 -11.69 -7.50
N TRP A 101 -13.72 -12.62 -7.64
CA TRP A 101 -14.71 -12.91 -6.61
C TRP A 101 -14.12 -13.36 -5.25
N PRO A 102 -12.99 -14.11 -5.14
CA PRO A 102 -12.46 -14.47 -3.83
C PRO A 102 -11.95 -13.24 -3.06
N PHE A 103 -11.35 -12.29 -3.76
CA PHE A 103 -10.89 -11.02 -3.20
C PHE A 103 -12.07 -10.15 -2.77
N ALA A 104 -13.08 -10.05 -3.63
CA ALA A 104 -14.31 -9.31 -3.34
C ALA A 104 -15.08 -9.93 -2.16
N LEU A 105 -15.17 -11.26 -2.08
CA LEU A 105 -15.81 -11.96 -0.98
C LEU A 105 -15.07 -11.73 0.33
N ALA A 106 -13.73 -11.87 0.35
CA ALA A 106 -12.94 -11.60 1.55
C ALA A 106 -13.13 -10.17 2.05
N PHE A 107 -13.11 -9.18 1.15
CA PHE A 107 -13.39 -7.79 1.50
C PHE A 107 -14.83 -7.61 2.01
N ALA A 108 -15.83 -8.18 1.34
CA ALA A 108 -17.22 -8.09 1.74
C ALA A 108 -17.48 -8.71 3.13
N LEU A 109 -16.82 -9.82 3.46
CA LEU A 109 -16.88 -10.42 4.79
C LEU A 109 -16.28 -9.50 5.86
N CYS A 110 -15.19 -8.80 5.55
CA CYS A 110 -14.61 -7.81 6.47
C CYS A 110 -15.51 -6.59 6.65
N VAL A 111 -16.15 -6.10 5.57
CA VAL A 111 -17.15 -5.02 5.64
C VAL A 111 -18.34 -5.45 6.50
N ALA A 112 -18.89 -6.64 6.25
CA ALA A 112 -19.98 -7.18 7.06
C ALA A 112 -19.57 -7.30 8.54
N GLY A 113 -18.39 -7.85 8.81
CA GLY A 113 -17.84 -7.93 10.17
C GLY A 113 -17.70 -6.57 10.83
N ALA A 114 -17.29 -5.53 10.10
CA ALA A 114 -17.17 -4.18 10.63
C ALA A 114 -18.54 -3.57 10.98
N ILE A 115 -19.55 -3.79 10.13
CA ILE A 115 -20.92 -3.31 10.36
C ILE A 115 -21.56 -4.05 11.53
N PHE A 116 -21.54 -5.38 11.54
CA PHE A 116 -22.17 -6.17 12.61
C PHE A 116 -21.42 -6.04 13.94
N GLY A 117 -20.09 -5.90 13.90
CA GLY A 117 -19.27 -5.67 15.08
C GLY A 117 -19.18 -4.21 15.54
N GLN A 118 -19.81 -3.27 14.82
CA GLN A 118 -19.73 -1.82 15.08
C GLN A 118 -18.29 -1.35 15.34
N SER A 119 -17.33 -1.86 14.56
CA SER A 119 -15.90 -1.67 14.78
C SER A 119 -15.15 -1.66 13.46
N LEU A 120 -14.16 -0.77 13.32
CA LEU A 120 -13.30 -0.75 12.13
C LEU A 120 -12.21 -1.83 12.15
N ASN A 121 -12.08 -2.61 13.23
CA ASN A 121 -11.03 -3.61 13.39
C ASN A 121 -10.96 -4.62 12.23
N PRO A 122 -12.08 -5.18 11.72
CA PRO A 122 -12.03 -6.08 10.56
C PRO A 122 -11.47 -5.41 9.30
N LEU A 123 -11.79 -4.13 9.07
CA LEU A 123 -11.25 -3.36 7.95
C LEU A 123 -9.78 -2.97 8.16
N PHE A 124 -9.36 -2.69 9.39
CA PHE A 124 -7.96 -2.51 9.75
C PHE A 124 -7.13 -3.77 9.43
N VAL A 125 -7.63 -4.94 9.83
CA VAL A 125 -7.00 -6.24 9.54
C VAL A 125 -6.94 -6.46 8.03
N ALA A 126 -8.04 -6.25 7.31
CA ALA A 126 -8.09 -6.38 5.85
C ALA A 126 -7.11 -5.44 5.14
N ALA A 127 -7.01 -4.18 5.59
CA ALA A 127 -6.09 -3.21 5.04
C ALA A 127 -4.62 -3.61 5.27
N THR A 128 -4.29 -4.03 6.49
CA THR A 128 -2.94 -4.48 6.88
C THR A 128 -2.52 -5.71 6.10
N LEU A 129 -3.37 -6.75 6.07
CA LEU A 129 -3.11 -7.97 5.31
C LEU A 129 -3.06 -7.70 3.81
N GLY A 130 -3.94 -6.83 3.30
CA GLY A 130 -3.99 -6.46 1.89
C GLY A 130 -2.70 -5.77 1.42
N VAL A 131 -2.24 -4.74 2.13
CA VAL A 131 -0.99 -4.02 1.79
C VAL A 131 0.23 -4.93 1.94
N THR A 132 0.22 -5.82 2.94
CA THR A 132 1.25 -6.86 3.11
C THR A 132 1.25 -7.81 1.91
N ALA A 133 0.08 -8.30 1.51
CA ALA A 133 -0.07 -9.17 0.35
C ALA A 133 0.38 -8.50 -0.94
N VAL A 134 0.08 -7.21 -1.14
CA VAL A 134 0.58 -6.41 -2.28
C VAL A 134 2.11 -6.40 -2.30
N SER A 135 2.76 -6.16 -1.16
CA SER A 135 4.22 -6.14 -1.06
C SER A 135 4.83 -7.52 -1.33
N VAL A 136 4.23 -8.59 -0.80
CA VAL A 136 4.65 -9.98 -1.05
C VAL A 136 4.48 -10.35 -2.52
N LEU A 137 3.34 -10.02 -3.13
CA LEU A 137 3.10 -10.26 -4.56
C LEU A 137 4.08 -9.46 -5.43
N GLY A 138 4.37 -8.21 -5.06
CA GLY A 138 5.41 -7.39 -5.69
C GLY A 138 6.78 -8.07 -5.64
N ALA A 139 7.18 -8.59 -4.48
CA ALA A 139 8.43 -9.34 -4.31
C ALA A 139 8.46 -10.63 -5.14
N ILE A 140 7.35 -11.38 -5.21
CA ILE A 140 7.24 -12.57 -6.06
C ILE A 140 7.42 -12.21 -7.54
N ILE A 141 6.78 -11.12 -8.00
CA ILE A 141 6.94 -10.63 -9.37
C ILE A 141 8.41 -10.24 -9.61
N ALA A 142 9.01 -9.46 -8.73
CA ALA A 142 10.42 -9.06 -8.82
C ALA A 142 11.38 -10.26 -8.92
N ALA A 143 11.20 -11.27 -8.07
CA ALA A 143 12.01 -12.48 -8.04
C ALA A 143 11.92 -13.26 -9.36
N ARG A 144 10.73 -13.34 -9.97
CA ARG A 144 10.54 -13.99 -11.28
C ARG A 144 11.32 -13.32 -12.41
N TYR A 145 11.50 -12.00 -12.32
CA TYR A 145 12.33 -11.24 -13.25
C TYR A 145 13.78 -11.04 -12.74
N GLN A 146 14.21 -11.85 -11.77
CA GLN A 146 15.56 -11.89 -11.19
C GLN A 146 16.03 -10.52 -10.65
N GLN A 147 15.10 -9.68 -10.18
CA GLN A 147 15.41 -8.38 -9.57
C GLN A 147 15.52 -8.50 -8.05
N TRP A 148 16.60 -9.12 -7.57
CA TRP A 148 16.81 -9.37 -6.15
C TRP A 148 16.91 -8.08 -5.31
N TRP A 149 17.40 -6.97 -5.89
CA TRP A 149 17.35 -5.67 -5.21
C TRP A 149 15.94 -5.21 -4.87
N ALA A 150 14.99 -5.41 -5.78
CA ALA A 150 13.59 -5.08 -5.52
C ALA A 150 12.99 -6.01 -4.45
N VAL A 151 13.34 -7.30 -4.47
CA VAL A 151 12.94 -8.26 -3.42
C VAL A 151 13.42 -7.79 -2.04
N SER A 152 14.71 -7.46 -1.91
CA SER A 152 15.29 -6.97 -0.65
C SER A 152 14.60 -5.70 -0.15
N LEU A 153 14.25 -4.78 -1.05
CA LEU A 153 13.56 -3.54 -0.68
C LEU A 153 12.11 -3.78 -0.23
N TYR A 154 11.38 -4.72 -0.84
CA TYR A 154 10.06 -5.13 -0.33
C TYR A 154 10.16 -5.74 1.07
N VAL A 155 11.14 -6.62 1.29
CA VAL A 155 11.37 -7.24 2.60
C VAL A 155 11.73 -6.19 3.64
N LEU A 156 12.66 -5.29 3.32
CA LEU A 156 13.05 -4.19 4.19
C LEU A 156 11.85 -3.30 4.54
N GLY A 157 11.05 -2.90 3.54
CA GLY A 157 9.85 -2.10 3.75
C GLY A 157 8.85 -2.78 4.69
N LEU A 158 8.62 -4.08 4.51
CA LEU A 158 7.76 -4.87 5.41
C LEU A 158 8.32 -4.93 6.84
N VAL A 159 9.62 -5.19 7.02
CA VAL A 159 10.25 -5.20 8.34
C VAL A 159 10.10 -3.84 9.04
N LEU A 160 10.33 -2.74 8.32
CA LEU A 160 10.16 -1.39 8.86
C LEU A 160 8.71 -1.10 9.28
N VAL A 161 7.71 -1.42 8.43
CA VAL A 161 6.28 -1.22 8.77
C VAL A 161 5.87 -2.09 9.95
N MET A 162 6.30 -3.35 10.00
CA MET A 162 5.99 -4.25 11.11
C MET A 162 6.65 -3.79 12.42
N GLY A 163 7.84 -3.18 12.32
CA GLY A 163 8.53 -2.54 13.45
C GLY A 163 7.77 -1.37 14.07
N LEU A 164 6.86 -0.72 13.33
CA LEU A 164 6.01 0.36 13.88
C LEU A 164 4.98 -0.14 14.91
N VAL A 165 4.57 -1.42 14.84
CA VAL A 165 3.56 -1.98 15.75
C VAL A 165 4.02 -1.97 17.21
N PRO A 166 5.19 -2.54 17.58
CA PRO A 166 5.66 -2.49 18.96
C PRO A 166 6.03 -1.07 19.42
N LEU A 167 6.49 -0.20 18.51
CA LEU A 167 6.82 1.19 18.83
C LEU A 167 5.59 1.93 19.38
N ARG A 168 4.43 1.77 18.75
CA ARG A 168 3.17 2.37 19.22
C ARG A 168 2.68 1.87 20.57
N GLY A 169 3.19 0.73 21.03
CA GLY A 169 2.88 0.16 22.34
C GLY A 169 3.82 0.62 23.47
N SER A 170 4.82 1.46 23.16
CA SER A 170 5.79 1.96 24.15
C SER A 170 5.24 3.13 24.95
N ASP A 171 5.51 3.18 26.25
CA ASP A 171 5.18 4.32 27.13
C ASP A 171 5.80 5.65 26.66
N SER A 172 6.86 5.58 25.85
CA SER A 172 7.55 6.74 25.27
C SER A 172 6.93 7.28 23.98
N HIS A 173 5.84 6.66 23.48
CA HIS A 173 5.17 7.06 22.22
C HIS A 173 4.69 8.51 22.22
N HIS A 174 4.42 9.08 23.40
CA HIS A 174 4.00 10.47 23.55
C HIS A 174 5.14 11.49 23.38
N THR A 175 6.39 11.04 23.32
CA THR A 175 7.54 11.95 23.17
C THR A 175 7.74 12.34 21.70
N LEU A 176 8.10 13.61 21.47
CA LEU A 176 8.33 14.15 20.13
C LEU A 176 9.40 13.37 19.35
N ALA A 177 10.50 13.00 20.02
CA ALA A 177 11.58 12.23 19.40
C ALA A 177 11.10 10.86 18.88
N PHE A 178 10.20 10.21 19.64
CA PHE A 178 9.65 8.92 19.26
C PHE A 178 8.66 9.03 18.10
N GLN A 179 7.86 10.10 18.05
CA GLN A 179 6.99 10.39 16.90
C GLN A 179 7.82 10.64 15.62
N TRP A 180 8.92 11.38 15.71
CA TRP A 180 9.85 11.55 14.58
C TRP A 180 10.48 10.24 14.13
N LEU A 181 10.84 9.36 15.07
CA LEU A 181 11.35 8.02 14.74
C LEU A 181 10.29 7.20 14.00
N GLU A 182 9.05 7.19 14.47
CA GLU A 182 7.94 6.49 13.80
C GLU A 182 7.70 7.02 12.38
N GLN A 183 7.71 8.35 12.20
CA GLN A 183 7.57 8.94 10.87
C GLN A 183 8.76 8.62 9.98
N GLY A 184 9.98 8.71 10.49
CA GLY A 184 11.19 8.37 9.74
C GLY A 184 11.20 6.91 9.27
N ILE A 185 10.76 5.98 10.12
CA ILE A 185 10.60 4.56 9.77
C ILE A 185 9.54 4.39 8.69
N ASN A 186 8.38 5.04 8.82
CA ASN A 186 7.30 4.96 7.84
C ASN A 186 7.74 5.54 6.48
N THR A 187 8.33 6.73 6.46
CA THR A 187 8.90 7.37 5.25
C THR A 187 9.92 6.46 4.58
N SER A 188 10.84 5.86 5.36
CA SER A 188 11.84 4.92 4.85
C SER A 188 11.20 3.66 4.24
N ALA A 189 10.17 3.12 4.89
CA ALA A 189 9.46 1.95 4.40
C ALA A 189 8.72 2.22 3.08
N GLN A 190 8.04 3.37 2.97
CA GLN A 190 7.34 3.75 1.75
C GLN A 190 8.29 4.14 0.62
N ALA A 191 9.45 4.73 0.94
CA ALA A 191 10.52 4.95 -0.02
C ALA A 191 11.09 3.62 -0.57
N ALA A 192 11.31 2.64 0.31
CA ALA A 192 11.74 1.30 -0.10
C ALA A 192 10.69 0.62 -1.00
N LEU A 193 9.40 0.73 -0.65
CA LEU A 193 8.29 0.24 -1.48
C LEU A 193 8.28 0.88 -2.87
N LEU A 194 8.41 2.21 -2.95
CA LEU A 194 8.45 2.94 -4.22
C LEU A 194 9.63 2.50 -5.09
N ALA A 195 10.83 2.44 -4.51
CA ALA A 195 12.03 1.99 -5.22
C ALA A 195 11.89 0.54 -5.70
N ALA A 196 11.36 -0.36 -4.87
CA ALA A 196 11.08 -1.74 -5.23
C ALA A 196 10.07 -1.85 -6.39
N ALA A 197 8.98 -1.08 -6.33
CA ALA A 197 7.96 -1.03 -7.38
C ALA A 197 8.54 -0.52 -8.71
N TRP A 198 9.36 0.53 -8.67
CA TRP A 198 10.02 1.06 -9.85
C TRP A 198 10.98 0.05 -10.50
N LEU A 199 11.83 -0.61 -9.70
CA LEU A 199 12.74 -1.65 -10.18
C LEU A 199 11.97 -2.84 -10.78
N THR A 200 10.88 -3.25 -10.12
CA THR A 200 10.01 -4.34 -10.59
C THR A 200 9.39 -3.99 -11.95
N LEU A 201 8.83 -2.79 -12.09
CA LEU A 201 8.24 -2.32 -13.36
C LEU A 201 9.29 -2.21 -14.48
N ARG A 202 10.51 -1.75 -14.15
CA ARG A 202 11.59 -1.65 -15.14
C ARG A 202 11.97 -3.04 -15.68
N ALA A 203 12.02 -4.04 -14.82
CA ALA A 203 12.39 -5.39 -15.22
C ALA A 203 11.29 -6.11 -16.00
N THR A 204 10.03 -5.94 -15.62
CA THR A 204 8.90 -6.51 -16.38
C THR A 204 8.88 -5.96 -17.80
N ARG A 205 9.02 -4.63 -17.96
CA ARG A 205 9.09 -3.98 -19.28
C ARG A 205 10.27 -4.46 -20.11
N ARG A 206 11.46 -4.60 -19.51
CA ARG A 206 12.65 -5.09 -20.22
C ARG A 206 12.44 -6.51 -20.76
N ALA A 207 11.77 -7.38 -19.99
CA ALA A 207 11.45 -8.72 -20.44
C ALA A 207 10.44 -8.73 -21.60
N SER A 208 9.39 -7.92 -21.54
CA SER A 208 8.41 -7.79 -22.62
C SER A 208 9.03 -7.29 -23.93
N LEU A 209 9.95 -6.31 -23.86
CA LEU A 209 10.66 -5.81 -25.04
C LEU A 209 11.52 -6.88 -25.70
N LYS A 210 12.24 -7.70 -24.92
CA LYS A 210 13.04 -8.82 -25.44
C LYS A 210 12.18 -9.87 -26.16
N GLN A 211 10.99 -10.15 -25.64
CA GLN A 211 10.06 -11.09 -26.28
C GLN A 211 9.55 -10.56 -27.63
N ALA A 212 9.22 -9.26 -27.70
CA ALA A 212 8.77 -8.63 -28.94
C ALA A 212 9.85 -8.64 -30.04
N THR A 213 11.12 -8.40 -29.69
CA THR A 213 12.22 -8.42 -30.67
C THR A 213 12.52 -9.82 -31.20
N VAL A 214 12.43 -10.86 -30.37
CA VAL A 214 12.68 -12.25 -30.81
C VAL A 214 11.53 -12.77 -31.67
N GLY A 215 10.29 -12.44 -31.31
CA GLY A 215 9.11 -12.83 -32.08
C GLY A 215 8.99 -12.17 -33.46
N ALA A 216 9.59 -10.99 -33.66
CA ALA A 216 9.62 -10.32 -34.97
C ALA A 216 10.69 -10.87 -35.93
N SER A 217 11.57 -11.76 -35.46
CA SER A 217 12.64 -12.39 -36.26
C SER A 217 12.33 -13.82 -36.71
N GLN A 218 11.12 -14.32 -36.41
CA GLN A 218 10.57 -15.61 -36.87
C GLN A 218 9.44 -15.36 -37.85
#